data_AF-A0AA38IPD8-F1
#
_entry.id   AF-A0AA38IPD8-F1
#
_cell.length_a   1.000
_cell.length_b   1.000
_cell.length_c   1.000
_cell.angle_alpha   90.00
_cell.angle_beta   90.00
_cell.angle_gamma   90.00
#
_symmetry.space_group_name_H-M   'P 1'
#
loop_
_entity.id
_entity.type
_entity.pdbx_description
1 polymer ?
#
loop_
_entity_poly.entity_id
_entity_poly.type
_entity_poly.pdbx_seq_one_letter_code
_entity_poly.pdbx_strand_id
1 'polypeptide(L)'
;MSLNDIENWVKKIACSLGILQGLAYAILALICIIVYNDTPPNLPENSYMDMLNAFWYTFYLGPNLRSFEDQTLYPRVFAGFAWVYLILHIIWIGVSVFALREQNTQVQKYLKLWSYITFVISLWDFLVVIIFGSDYGKCLSYVDKYFWIPTEKIANQLICANAVLPVLVIAARGFVLWVVNVILAAATLNMSRRFKTPVQPPAYVSPIGFHIQHPVGQPLPDRPQPVTCSLPPPPNSQYPVQIPEPDYDWPSSPFRK
;
A
#
# COMPACT_ATOMS: atom_id res chain seq x y z
N MET A 1 -6.63 -14.51 20.59
CA MET A 1 -6.57 -14.05 19.19
C MET A 1 -5.72 -15.05 18.43
N SER A 2 -6.25 -15.69 17.38
CA SER A 2 -5.47 -16.65 16.59
C SER A 2 -4.39 -15.94 15.77
N LEU A 3 -3.34 -16.66 15.34
CA LEU A 3 -2.30 -16.11 14.48
C LEU A 3 -2.91 -15.48 13.21
N ASN A 4 -3.93 -16.14 12.64
CA ASN A 4 -4.63 -15.67 11.45
C ASN A 4 -5.39 -14.36 11.70
N ASP A 5 -5.95 -14.15 12.90
CA ASP A 5 -6.64 -12.91 13.25
C ASP A 5 -5.67 -11.73 13.31
N ILE A 6 -4.46 -11.96 13.86
CA ILE A 6 -3.40 -10.94 13.93
C ILE A 6 -2.94 -10.58 12.52
N GLU A 7 -2.66 -11.56 11.66
CA GLU A 7 -2.22 -11.30 10.28
C GLU A 7 -3.27 -10.54 9.46
N ASN A 8 -4.54 -10.91 9.61
CA ASN A 8 -5.65 -10.19 8.99
C ASN A 8 -5.79 -8.75 9.51
N TRP A 9 -5.56 -8.54 10.81
CA TRP A 9 -5.59 -7.20 11.41
C TRP A 9 -4.44 -6.33 10.91
N VAL A 10 -3.21 -6.87 10.88
CA VAL A 10 -2.03 -6.15 10.35
C VAL A 10 -2.21 -5.83 8.86
N LYS A 11 -2.71 -6.77 8.05
CA LYS A 11 -3.06 -6.52 6.64
C LYS A 11 -4.02 -5.33 6.51
N LYS A 12 -5.10 -5.31 7.29
CA LYS A 12 -6.11 -4.24 7.23
C LYS A 12 -5.49 -2.88 7.58
N ILE A 13 -4.71 -2.80 8.65
CA ILE A 13 -4.03 -1.56 9.05
C ILE A 13 -3.05 -1.09 7.98
N ALA A 14 -2.17 -1.98 7.52
CA ALA A 14 -1.15 -1.66 6.52
C ALA A 14 -1.79 -1.11 5.24
N CYS A 15 -2.82 -1.77 4.72
CA CYS A 15 -3.47 -1.33 3.49
C CYS A 15 -4.29 -0.05 3.69
N SER A 16 -5.00 0.10 4.82
CA SER A 16 -5.74 1.34 5.11
C SER A 16 -4.81 2.54 5.26
N LEU A 17 -3.67 2.37 5.95
CA LEU A 17 -2.63 3.40 6.03
C LEU A 17 -2.03 3.70 4.65
N GLY A 18 -1.79 2.66 3.84
CA GLY A 18 -1.31 2.82 2.46
C GLY A 18 -2.27 3.63 1.59
N ILE A 19 -3.59 3.43 1.73
CA ILE A 19 -4.61 4.22 1.03
C ILE A 19 -4.61 5.67 1.53
N LEU A 20 -4.67 5.87 2.85
CA LEU A 20 -4.77 7.21 3.43
C LEU A 20 -3.54 8.06 3.13
N GLN A 21 -2.35 7.52 3.37
CA GLN A 21 -1.09 8.22 3.04
C GLN A 21 -0.95 8.35 1.52
N GLY A 22 -1.22 7.27 0.79
CA GLY A 22 -1.29 7.25 -0.67
C GLY A 22 -2.02 8.47 -1.22
N LEU A 23 -3.27 8.65 -0.78
CA LEU A 23 -4.15 9.73 -1.21
C LEU A 23 -3.63 11.11 -0.81
N ALA A 24 -3.18 11.27 0.44
CA ALA A 24 -2.67 12.56 0.93
C ALA A 24 -1.50 13.08 0.08
N TYR A 25 -0.52 12.21 -0.20
CA TYR A 25 0.65 12.58 -1.00
C TYR A 25 0.35 12.68 -2.51
N ALA A 26 -0.60 11.90 -3.02
CA ALA A 26 -1.05 12.06 -4.41
C ALA A 26 -1.74 13.42 -4.61
N ILE A 27 -2.59 13.84 -3.68
CA ILE A 27 -3.22 15.17 -3.71
C ILE A 27 -2.18 16.27 -3.59
N LEU A 28 -1.23 16.14 -2.64
CA LEU A 28 -0.16 17.13 -2.47
C LEU A 28 0.69 17.27 -3.74
N ALA A 29 1.11 16.15 -4.33
CA ALA A 29 1.86 16.13 -5.58
C ALA A 29 1.07 16.77 -6.73
N LEU A 30 -0.23 16.47 -6.83
CA LEU A 30 -1.12 17.07 -7.82
C LEU A 30 -1.23 18.58 -7.64
N ILE A 31 -1.38 19.07 -6.40
CA ILE A 31 -1.40 20.51 -6.11
C ILE A 31 -0.09 21.15 -6.55
N CYS A 32 1.07 20.56 -6.22
CA CYS A 32 2.36 21.08 -6.66
C CYS A 32 2.47 21.14 -8.20
N ILE A 33 1.99 20.12 -8.92
CA ILE A 33 1.97 20.11 -10.38
C ILE A 33 1.06 21.20 -10.94
N ILE A 34 -0.13 21.38 -10.38
CA ILE A 34 -1.07 22.43 -10.81
C ILE A 34 -0.44 23.80 -10.61
N VAL A 35 0.06 24.10 -9.40
CA VAL A 35 0.64 25.41 -9.07
C VAL A 35 1.91 25.68 -9.88
N TYR A 36 2.71 24.67 -10.21
CA TYR A 36 3.88 24.83 -11.07
C TYR A 36 3.52 25.24 -12.51
N ASN A 37 2.39 24.77 -13.03
CA ASN A 37 1.95 25.07 -14.40
C ASN A 37 1.03 26.30 -14.48
N ASP A 38 0.48 26.76 -13.35
CA ASP A 38 -0.39 27.93 -13.31
C ASP A 38 0.44 29.22 -13.35
N THR A 39 -0.20 30.30 -13.78
CA THR A 39 0.39 31.65 -13.73
C THR A 39 0.64 32.07 -12.28
N PRO A 40 1.69 32.88 -12.02
CA PRO A 40 2.05 33.29 -10.66
C PRO A 40 0.82 33.87 -9.95
N PRO A 41 0.39 33.30 -8.83
CA PRO A 41 -0.72 33.86 -8.09
C PRO A 41 -0.29 35.24 -7.58
N ASN A 42 -1.09 36.27 -7.87
CA ASN A 42 -0.96 37.57 -7.20
C ASN A 42 -1.38 37.38 -5.74
N LEU A 43 -0.46 36.91 -4.90
CA LEU A 43 -0.69 36.72 -3.47
C LEU A 43 -0.37 38.03 -2.76
N PRO A 44 -1.36 38.79 -2.27
CA PRO A 44 -1.07 39.89 -1.36
C PRO A 44 -0.49 39.32 -0.07
N GLU A 45 0.68 39.82 0.36
CA GLU A 45 1.36 39.39 1.59
C GLU A 45 0.70 39.96 2.85
N ASN A 46 -0.56 39.60 3.09
CA ASN A 46 -1.34 40.11 4.22
C ASN A 46 -1.24 39.21 5.46
N SER A 47 -0.75 37.98 5.32
CA SER A 47 -0.65 37.01 6.41
C SER A 47 0.67 36.24 6.39
N TYR A 48 1.02 35.63 7.53
CA TYR A 48 2.14 34.70 7.63
C TYR A 48 2.04 33.53 6.65
N MET A 49 0.82 33.04 6.37
CA MET A 49 0.61 31.96 5.42
C MET A 49 0.86 32.42 3.98
N ASP A 50 0.52 33.66 3.64
CA ASP A 50 0.82 34.23 2.32
C ASP A 50 2.34 34.35 2.13
N MET A 51 3.06 34.78 3.17
CA MET A 51 4.52 34.81 3.15
C MET A 51 5.13 33.41 2.95
N LEU A 52 4.65 32.38 3.66
CA LEU A 52 5.11 31.00 3.44
C LEU A 52 4.82 30.51 2.02
N ASN A 53 3.62 30.80 1.51
CA ASN A 53 3.24 30.45 0.14
C ASN A 53 4.16 31.14 -0.88
N ALA A 54 4.50 32.41 -0.67
CA ALA A 54 5.44 33.15 -1.51
C ALA A 54 6.84 32.52 -1.50
N PHE A 55 7.32 32.06 -0.33
CA PHE A 55 8.60 31.36 -0.23
C PHE A 55 8.58 30.01 -0.95
N TRP A 56 7.58 29.17 -0.73
CA TRP A 56 7.47 27.88 -1.43
C TRP A 56 7.31 28.06 -2.93
N TYR A 57 6.54 29.08 -3.35
CA TYR A 57 6.42 29.42 -4.75
C TYR A 57 7.78 29.79 -5.33
N THR A 58 8.49 30.73 -4.71
CA THR A 58 9.79 31.21 -5.20
C THR A 58 10.85 30.11 -5.25
N PHE A 59 10.90 29.23 -4.24
CA PHE A 59 11.91 28.17 -4.17
C PHE A 59 11.61 26.99 -5.08
N TYR A 60 10.34 26.59 -5.22
CA TYR A 60 10.00 25.28 -5.78
C TYR A 60 8.93 25.26 -6.87
N LEU A 61 8.05 26.26 -6.95
CA LEU A 61 6.90 26.21 -7.86
C LEU A 61 6.97 27.23 -9.00
N GLY A 62 7.70 28.33 -8.85
CA GLY A 62 7.82 29.37 -9.85
C GLY A 62 8.73 28.94 -11.01
N PRO A 63 8.22 28.76 -12.24
CA PRO A 63 9.04 28.33 -13.36
C PRO A 63 10.15 29.34 -13.64
N ASN A 64 11.37 28.85 -13.86
CA ASN A 64 12.59 29.63 -14.13
C ASN A 64 13.12 30.47 -12.97
N LEU A 65 12.58 30.34 -11.76
CA LEU A 65 13.16 30.96 -10.57
C LEU A 65 14.27 30.06 -10.00
N ARG A 66 15.39 30.67 -9.63
CA ARG A 66 16.43 30.05 -8.80
C ARG A 66 16.69 30.97 -7.64
N SER A 67 16.56 30.46 -6.42
CA SER A 67 16.76 31.26 -5.21
C SER A 67 18.25 31.44 -4.89
N PHE A 68 19.10 30.51 -5.31
CA PHE A 68 20.57 30.55 -5.14
C PHE A 68 21.30 29.70 -6.19
N GLU A 69 22.58 29.98 -6.41
CA GLU A 69 23.38 29.45 -7.54
C GLU A 69 23.49 27.91 -7.55
N ASP A 70 23.59 27.27 -6.38
CA ASP A 70 23.85 25.83 -6.24
C ASP A 70 22.61 24.99 -5.86
N GLN A 71 21.40 25.54 -6.03
CA GLN A 71 20.14 24.87 -5.69
C GLN A 71 19.93 23.58 -6.50
N THR A 72 19.83 22.44 -5.83
CA THR A 72 19.66 21.13 -6.46
C THR A 72 18.20 20.92 -6.90
N LEU A 73 17.25 21.16 -5.99
CA LEU A 73 15.81 21.12 -6.23
C LEU A 73 15.32 22.49 -6.70
N TYR A 74 15.79 22.94 -7.86
CA TYR A 74 15.18 24.08 -8.54
C TYR A 74 13.79 23.66 -9.10
N PRO A 75 12.88 24.62 -9.38
CA PRO A 75 11.47 24.35 -9.62
C PRO A 75 11.15 23.27 -10.65
N ARG A 76 11.89 23.21 -11.76
CA ARG A 76 11.69 22.17 -12.79
C ARG A 76 12.03 20.77 -12.29
N VAL A 77 13.07 20.63 -11.47
CA VAL A 77 13.44 19.34 -10.86
C VAL A 77 12.41 18.96 -9.82
N PHE A 78 12.00 19.91 -8.98
CA PHE A 78 10.95 19.69 -7.99
C PHE A 78 9.63 19.22 -8.64
N ALA A 79 9.21 19.84 -9.76
CA ALA A 79 8.06 19.38 -10.53
C ALA A 79 8.22 17.95 -11.05
N GLY A 80 9.43 17.58 -11.49
CA GLY A 80 9.77 16.20 -11.86
C GLY A 80 9.60 15.22 -10.69
N PHE A 81 10.06 15.59 -9.49
CA PHE A 81 9.81 14.82 -8.27
C PHE A 81 8.32 14.68 -7.98
N ALA A 82 7.54 15.76 -8.08
CA ALA A 82 6.10 15.74 -7.86
C ALA A 82 5.38 14.75 -8.81
N TRP A 83 5.76 14.70 -10.08
CA TRP A 83 5.24 13.70 -11.03
C TRP A 83 5.56 12.26 -10.62
N VAL A 84 6.81 11.98 -10.22
CA VAL A 84 7.21 10.65 -9.74
C VAL A 84 6.42 10.27 -8.49
N TYR A 85 6.25 11.21 -7.55
CA TYR A 85 5.43 11.02 -6.35
C TYR A 85 3.99 10.66 -6.69
N LEU A 86 3.35 11.40 -7.60
CA LEU A 86 1.98 11.15 -8.02
C LEU A 86 1.80 9.72 -8.57
N ILE A 87 2.70 9.30 -9.48
CA ILE A 87 2.64 7.97 -10.09
C ILE A 87 2.84 6.87 -9.04
N LEU A 88 3.88 6.98 -8.21
CA LEU A 88 4.17 5.99 -7.17
C LEU A 88 3.00 5.84 -6.19
N HIS A 89 2.36 6.96 -5.80
CA HIS A 89 1.26 6.93 -4.85
C HIS A 89 -0.03 6.40 -5.46
N ILE A 90 -0.34 6.68 -6.73
CA ILE A 90 -1.47 6.07 -7.41
C ILE A 90 -1.31 4.54 -7.49
N ILE A 91 -0.12 4.05 -7.86
CA ILE A 91 0.18 2.62 -7.90
C ILE A 91 0.04 2.01 -6.49
N TRP A 92 0.56 2.69 -5.47
CA TRP A 92 0.49 2.22 -4.09
C TRP A 92 -0.94 2.15 -3.54
N ILE A 93 -1.77 3.15 -3.83
CA ILE A 93 -3.22 3.12 -3.51
C ILE A 93 -3.88 1.93 -4.20
N GLY A 94 -3.65 1.76 -5.50
CA GLY A 94 -4.23 0.66 -6.28
C GLY A 94 -3.90 -0.69 -5.66
N VAL A 95 -2.62 -0.95 -5.40
CA VAL A 95 -2.16 -2.19 -4.76
C VAL A 95 -2.76 -2.37 -3.36
N SER A 96 -2.89 -1.30 -2.58
CA SER A 96 -3.52 -1.34 -1.25
C SER A 96 -5.00 -1.73 -1.33
N VAL A 97 -5.75 -1.20 -2.30
CA VAL A 97 -7.17 -1.55 -2.53
C VAL A 97 -7.31 -3.01 -2.97
N PHE A 98 -6.48 -3.47 -3.90
CA PHE A 98 -6.50 -4.87 -4.36
C PHE A 98 -6.13 -5.83 -3.22
N ALA A 99 -5.11 -5.53 -2.43
CA ALA A 99 -4.71 -6.34 -1.28
C ALA A 99 -5.81 -6.45 -0.20
N LEU A 100 -6.64 -5.42 -0.02
CA LEU A 100 -7.78 -5.45 0.89
C LEU A 100 -8.92 -6.33 0.40
N ARG A 101 -9.27 -6.22 -0.89
CA ARG A 101 -10.41 -6.94 -1.48
C ARG A 101 -10.16 -8.44 -1.62
N GLU A 102 -8.93 -8.84 -1.88
CA GLU A 102 -8.60 -10.24 -2.10
C GLU A 102 -8.65 -11.04 -0.80
N GLN A 103 -9.31 -12.21 -0.83
CA GLN A 103 -9.41 -13.15 0.31
C GLN A 103 -8.71 -14.50 0.05
N ASN A 104 -8.28 -14.77 -1.18
CA ASN A 104 -7.78 -16.07 -1.62
C ASN A 104 -6.24 -16.14 -1.70
N THR A 105 -5.73 -17.21 -2.30
CA THR A 105 -4.29 -17.49 -2.53
C THR A 105 -3.51 -16.36 -3.23
N GLN A 106 -4.20 -15.41 -3.88
CA GLN A 106 -3.59 -14.23 -4.49
C GLN A 106 -3.16 -13.17 -3.46
N VAL A 107 -3.67 -13.21 -2.21
CA VAL A 107 -3.31 -12.26 -1.13
C VAL A 107 -1.80 -12.20 -0.92
N GLN A 108 -1.12 -13.35 -0.98
CA GLN A 108 0.34 -13.42 -0.86
C GLN A 108 1.05 -12.54 -1.89
N LYS A 109 0.62 -12.61 -3.16
CA LYS A 109 1.25 -11.84 -4.25
C LYS A 109 1.05 -10.35 -4.05
N TYR A 110 -0.17 -9.93 -3.69
CA TYR A 110 -0.47 -8.52 -3.46
C TYR A 110 0.22 -7.95 -2.23
N LEU A 111 0.33 -8.70 -1.12
CA LEU A 111 1.08 -8.26 0.06
C LEU A 111 2.57 -8.14 -0.21
N LYS A 112 3.14 -9.07 -0.98
CA LYS A 112 4.55 -9.00 -1.42
C LYS A 112 4.78 -7.78 -2.31
N LEU A 113 3.91 -7.53 -3.28
CA LEU A 113 3.96 -6.35 -4.15
C LEU A 113 3.81 -5.06 -3.36
N TRP A 114 2.84 -5.01 -2.43
CA TRP A 114 2.63 -3.88 -1.52
C TRP A 114 3.90 -3.56 -0.74
N SER A 115 4.54 -4.59 -0.17
CA SER A 115 5.78 -4.43 0.59
C SER A 115 6.92 -3.85 -0.25
N TYR A 116 7.08 -4.32 -1.50
CA TYR A 116 8.10 -3.79 -2.41
C TYR A 116 7.84 -2.33 -2.78
N ILE A 117 6.60 -1.97 -3.12
CA ILE A 117 6.25 -0.59 -3.46
C ILE A 117 6.48 0.32 -2.26
N THR A 118 6.03 -0.07 -1.06
CA THR A 118 6.27 0.69 0.18
C THR A 118 7.76 0.88 0.41
N PHE A 119 8.59 -0.15 0.21
CA PHE A 119 10.05 -0.03 0.35
C PHE A 119 10.68 0.93 -0.66
N VAL A 120 10.27 0.86 -1.94
CA VAL A 120 10.72 1.79 -2.98
C VAL A 120 10.34 3.23 -2.64
N ILE A 121 9.11 3.44 -2.19
CA ILE A 121 8.62 4.76 -1.75
C ILE A 121 9.43 5.26 -0.54
N SER A 122 9.67 4.42 0.47
CA SER A 122 10.47 4.80 1.63
C SER A 122 11.92 5.15 1.27
N LEU A 123 12.52 4.44 0.31
CA LEU A 123 13.84 4.77 -0.19
C LEU A 123 13.84 6.11 -0.96
N TRP A 124 12.81 6.33 -1.78
CA TRP A 124 12.63 7.58 -2.50
C TRP A 124 12.47 8.78 -1.55
N ASP A 125 11.63 8.65 -0.52
CA ASP A 125 11.47 9.68 0.52
C ASP A 125 12.80 9.99 1.21
N PHE A 126 13.60 8.97 1.53
CA PHE A 126 14.91 9.16 2.14
C PHE A 126 15.87 9.95 1.23
N LEU A 127 15.90 9.64 -0.07
CA LEU A 127 16.69 10.41 -1.03
C LEU A 127 16.25 11.87 -1.11
N VAL A 128 14.94 12.11 -1.13
CA VAL A 128 14.36 13.47 -1.17
C VAL A 128 14.74 14.27 0.07
N VAL A 129 14.70 13.65 1.26
CA VAL A 129 15.13 14.28 2.52
C VAL A 129 16.61 14.65 2.48
N ILE A 130 17.48 13.78 1.96
CA ILE A 130 18.91 14.10 1.79
C ILE A 130 19.09 15.32 0.88
N ILE A 131 18.38 15.36 -0.24
CA ILE A 131 18.49 16.47 -1.20
C ILE A 131 18.00 17.77 -0.58
N PHE A 132 16.86 17.77 0.12
CA PHE A 132 16.38 18.95 0.84
C PHE A 132 17.33 19.41 1.94
N GLY A 133 17.92 18.47 2.70
CA GLY A 133 18.92 18.78 3.71
C GLY A 133 20.18 19.42 3.12
N SER A 134 20.64 18.92 1.98
CA SER A 134 21.73 19.52 1.20
C SER A 134 21.39 20.94 0.74
N ASP A 135 20.21 21.14 0.16
CA ASP A 135 19.78 22.46 -0.32
C ASP A 135 19.58 23.46 0.81
N TYR A 136 19.13 23.02 1.99
CA TYR A 136 19.09 23.87 3.19
C TYR A 136 20.49 24.36 3.58
N GLY A 137 21.47 23.45 3.64
CA GLY A 137 22.86 23.82 3.94
C GLY A 137 23.48 24.76 2.91
N LYS A 138 23.19 24.55 1.63
CA LYS A 138 23.61 25.45 0.54
C LYS A 138 22.94 26.82 0.64
N CYS A 139 21.65 26.89 0.99
CA CYS A 139 20.94 28.15 1.21
C CYS A 139 21.59 28.95 2.35
N LEU A 140 21.89 28.31 3.49
CA LEU A 140 22.59 28.96 4.60
C LEU A 140 23.99 29.45 4.20
N SER A 141 24.74 28.64 3.46
CA SER A 141 26.08 29.01 2.97
C SER A 141 26.03 30.20 2.01
N TYR A 142 25.01 30.25 1.15
CA TYR A 142 24.75 31.39 0.27
C TYR A 142 24.46 32.65 1.09
N VAL A 143 23.59 32.55 2.10
CA VAL A 143 23.27 33.69 2.97
C VAL A 143 24.51 34.20 3.71
N ASP A 144 25.33 33.30 4.24
CA ASP A 144 26.56 33.65 4.95
C ASP A 144 27.59 34.35 4.05
N LYS A 145 27.64 34.00 2.76
CA LYS A 145 28.59 34.55 1.78
C LYS A 145 28.19 35.96 1.31
N TYR A 146 26.90 36.18 1.04
CA TYR A 146 26.45 37.40 0.36
C TYR A 146 25.85 38.46 1.29
N PHE A 147 25.44 38.11 2.52
CA PHE A 147 24.86 39.06 3.48
C PHE A 147 25.77 39.23 4.70
N TRP A 148 26.52 40.33 4.73
CA TRP A 148 27.41 40.67 5.85
C TRP A 148 26.71 41.43 6.98
N ILE A 149 25.56 42.05 6.72
CA ILE A 149 24.80 42.80 7.72
C ILE A 149 24.04 41.80 8.60
N PRO A 150 24.23 41.80 9.95
CA PRO A 150 23.63 40.80 10.83
C PRO A 150 22.11 40.70 10.75
N THR A 151 21.41 41.83 10.59
CA THR A 151 19.95 41.86 10.49
C THR A 151 19.44 41.22 9.20
N GLU A 152 20.05 41.54 8.06
CA GLU A 152 19.72 40.94 6.77
C GLU A 152 20.06 39.45 6.75
N LYS A 153 21.18 39.07 7.36
CA LYS A 153 21.59 37.67 7.50
C LYS A 153 20.55 36.85 8.25
N ILE A 154 20.09 37.33 9.42
CA ILE A 154 19.04 36.65 10.21
C ILE A 154 17.74 36.54 9.41
N ALA A 155 17.33 37.61 8.73
CA ALA A 155 16.12 37.59 7.90
C ALA A 155 16.20 36.54 6.79
N ASN A 156 17.31 36.47 6.05
CA ASN A 156 17.48 35.49 4.96
C ASN A 156 17.63 34.05 5.47
N GLN A 157 18.26 33.84 6.63
CA GLN A 157 18.30 32.52 7.26
C GLN A 157 16.89 32.04 7.64
N LEU A 158 16.03 32.95 8.11
CA LEU A 158 14.62 32.66 8.40
C LEU A 158 13.84 32.29 7.12
N ILE A 159 14.12 32.95 5.99
CA ILE A 159 13.56 32.60 4.68
C ILE A 159 13.98 31.18 4.28
N CYS A 160 15.28 30.86 4.33
CA CYS A 160 15.78 29.50 4.04
C CYS A 160 15.11 28.45 4.94
N ALA A 161 14.99 28.73 6.25
CA ALA A 161 14.37 27.81 7.20
C ALA A 161 12.90 27.56 6.89
N ASN A 162 12.11 28.63 6.68
CA ASN A 162 10.67 28.52 6.41
C ASN A 162 10.36 27.97 5.01
N ALA A 163 11.24 28.20 4.03
CA ALA A 163 11.09 27.61 2.71
C ALA A 163 11.40 26.11 2.73
N VAL A 164 12.51 25.70 3.35
CA VAL A 164 13.03 24.33 3.21
C VAL A 164 12.55 23.37 4.30
N LEU A 165 12.54 23.77 5.58
CA LEU A 165 12.26 22.84 6.68
C LEU A 165 10.83 22.28 6.66
N PRO A 166 9.76 23.06 6.41
CA PRO A 166 8.41 22.50 6.33
C PRO A 166 8.28 21.47 5.21
N VAL A 167 8.84 21.77 4.03
CA VAL A 167 8.81 20.86 2.88
C VAL A 167 9.63 19.60 3.17
N LEU A 168 10.77 19.72 3.85
CA LEU A 168 11.59 18.58 4.30
C LEU A 168 10.80 17.69 5.28
N VAL A 169 10.13 18.27 6.28
CA VAL A 169 9.32 17.52 7.25
C VAL A 169 8.16 16.79 6.57
N ILE A 170 7.48 17.47 5.63
CA ILE A 170 6.41 16.87 4.84
C ILE A 170 6.95 15.74 3.96
N ALA A 171 8.09 15.93 3.28
CA ALA A 171 8.74 14.90 2.47
C ALA A 171 9.19 13.69 3.30
N ALA A 172 9.65 13.91 4.53
CA ALA A 172 10.00 12.85 5.48
C ALA A 172 8.77 12.11 6.05
N ARG A 173 7.55 12.48 5.65
CA ARG A 173 6.29 12.04 6.28
C ARG A 173 6.28 12.22 7.79
N GLY A 174 6.98 13.24 8.28
CA GLY A 174 7.16 13.48 9.71
C GLY A 174 8.04 12.45 10.43
N PHE A 175 8.96 11.74 9.74
CA PHE A 175 9.88 10.69 10.21
C PHE A 175 9.22 9.46 10.86
N VAL A 176 8.26 9.67 11.76
CA VAL A 176 7.49 8.63 12.44
C VAL A 176 6.72 7.78 11.43
N LEU A 177 6.02 8.38 10.47
CA LEU A 177 5.28 7.60 9.46
C LEU A 177 6.23 6.84 8.53
N TRP A 178 7.43 7.38 8.26
CA TRP A 178 8.45 6.68 7.49
C TRP A 178 8.91 5.41 8.21
N VAL A 179 9.24 5.49 9.50
CA VAL A 179 9.60 4.32 10.32
C VAL A 179 8.46 3.31 10.37
N VAL A 180 7.22 3.77 10.58
CA VAL A 180 6.03 2.91 10.58
C VAL A 180 5.88 2.17 9.24
N ASN A 181 6.08 2.85 8.11
CA ASN A 181 5.99 2.23 6.79
C ASN A 181 7.06 1.16 6.57
N VAL A 182 8.31 1.41 6.99
CA VAL A 182 9.40 0.42 6.91
C VAL A 182 9.08 -0.82 7.76
N ILE A 183 8.62 -0.62 9.00
CA ILE A 183 8.24 -1.72 9.89
C ILE A 183 7.06 -2.52 9.30
N LEU A 184 6.02 -1.84 8.80
CA LEU A 184 4.87 -2.50 8.19
C LEU A 184 5.25 -3.24 6.91
N ALA A 185 6.13 -2.69 6.08
CA ALA A 185 6.65 -3.37 4.88
C ALA A 185 7.43 -4.64 5.25
N ALA A 186 8.29 -4.58 6.26
CA ALA A 186 9.01 -5.77 6.75
C ALA A 186 8.06 -6.82 7.34
N ALA A 187 7.08 -6.40 8.14
CA ALA A 187 6.09 -7.29 8.75
C ALA A 187 5.22 -7.96 7.68
N THR A 188 4.68 -7.20 6.72
CA THR A 188 3.86 -7.72 5.62
C THR A 188 4.64 -8.63 4.67
N LEU A 189 5.91 -8.33 4.42
CA LEU A 189 6.78 -9.22 3.66
C LEU A 189 7.01 -10.55 4.38
N ASN A 190 7.24 -10.52 5.69
CA ASN A 190 7.40 -11.73 6.49
C ASN A 190 6.12 -12.56 6.54
N MET A 191 4.95 -11.92 6.69
CA MET A 191 3.65 -12.60 6.61
C MET A 191 3.44 -13.25 5.24
N SER A 192 3.78 -12.55 4.15
CA SER A 192 3.66 -13.08 2.78
C SER A 192 4.44 -14.39 2.57
N ARG A 193 5.54 -14.62 3.30
CA ARG A 193 6.32 -15.87 3.22
C ARG A 193 5.65 -17.04 3.94
N ARG A 194 4.76 -16.75 4.91
CA ARG A 194 4.08 -17.75 5.76
C ARG A 194 2.79 -18.28 5.15
N PHE A 195 2.14 -17.49 4.29
CA PHE A 195 1.06 -17.96 3.43
C PHE A 195 1.64 -18.95 2.40
N LYS A 196 1.86 -20.20 2.82
CA LYS A 196 2.13 -21.30 1.88
C LYS A 196 0.89 -21.45 1.03
N THR A 197 1.07 -21.44 -0.29
CA THR A 197 0.01 -21.84 -1.21
C THR A 197 -0.47 -23.21 -0.77
N PRO A 198 -1.77 -23.43 -0.48
CA PRO A 198 -2.26 -24.77 -0.22
C PRO A 198 -1.81 -25.61 -1.40
N VAL A 199 -0.95 -26.60 -1.14
CA VAL A 199 -0.54 -27.58 -2.13
C VAL A 199 -1.85 -28.17 -2.61
N GLN A 200 -2.23 -27.87 -3.87
CA GLN A 200 -3.38 -28.52 -4.47
C GLN A 200 -3.15 -30.02 -4.23
N PRO A 201 -4.07 -30.72 -3.53
CA PRO A 201 -3.93 -32.15 -3.38
C PRO A 201 -3.72 -32.70 -4.79
N PRO A 202 -2.71 -33.57 -5.01
CA PRO A 202 -2.37 -34.05 -6.33
C PRO A 202 -3.66 -34.44 -7.02
N ALA A 203 -3.93 -33.82 -8.18
CA ALA A 203 -5.16 -34.01 -8.93
C ALA A 203 -5.48 -35.50 -8.85
N TYR A 204 -6.64 -35.84 -8.26
CA TYR A 204 -7.02 -37.22 -7.99
C TYR A 204 -6.79 -37.98 -9.28
N VAL A 205 -5.68 -38.73 -9.33
CA VAL A 205 -5.36 -39.56 -10.48
C VAL A 205 -6.47 -40.58 -10.38
N SER A 206 -7.50 -40.42 -11.22
CA SER A 206 -8.54 -41.43 -11.33
C SER A 206 -7.80 -42.75 -11.39
N PRO A 207 -8.03 -43.67 -10.43
CA PRO A 207 -7.32 -44.94 -10.41
C PRO A 207 -7.44 -45.45 -11.83
N ILE A 208 -6.29 -45.63 -12.49
CA ILE A 208 -6.18 -46.11 -13.86
C ILE A 208 -7.26 -47.16 -13.99
N GLY A 209 -8.30 -46.84 -14.75
CA GLY A 209 -9.43 -47.73 -14.89
C GLY A 209 -8.81 -49.06 -15.23
N PHE A 210 -9.04 -50.06 -14.38
CA PHE A 210 -8.80 -51.43 -14.76
C PHE A 210 -9.61 -51.57 -16.05
N HIS A 211 -8.93 -51.47 -17.18
CA HIS A 211 -9.48 -51.85 -18.46
C HIS A 211 -9.61 -53.36 -18.31
N ILE A 212 -10.73 -53.79 -17.73
CA ILE A 212 -11.17 -55.16 -17.78
C ILE A 212 -11.33 -55.39 -19.29
N GLN A 213 -10.33 -56.01 -19.90
CA GLN A 213 -10.44 -56.53 -21.24
C GLN A 213 -11.55 -57.57 -21.17
N HIS A 214 -12.76 -57.15 -21.54
CA HIS A 214 -13.83 -58.10 -21.77
C HIS A 214 -13.38 -59.00 -22.93
N PRO A 215 -13.33 -60.33 -22.74
CA PRO A 215 -13.03 -61.25 -23.82
C PRO A 215 -14.04 -61.02 -24.95
N VAL A 216 -13.52 -60.81 -26.16
CA VAL A 216 -14.29 -60.63 -27.39
C VAL A 216 -15.16 -61.87 -27.58
N GLY A 217 -16.48 -61.75 -27.40
CA GLY A 217 -17.44 -62.81 -27.74
C GLY A 217 -18.56 -63.10 -26.74
N GLN A 218 -18.64 -62.44 -25.59
CA GLN A 218 -19.81 -62.58 -24.70
C GLN A 218 -20.89 -61.53 -25.01
N PRO A 219 -22.17 -61.94 -25.18
CA PRO A 219 -23.29 -61.01 -25.26
C PRO A 219 -23.31 -60.14 -24.00
N LEU A 220 -23.43 -58.81 -24.15
CA LEU A 220 -23.62 -57.93 -23.01
C LEU A 220 -24.88 -58.37 -22.25
N PRO A 221 -24.82 -58.55 -20.91
CA PRO A 221 -26.03 -58.70 -20.12
C PRO A 221 -26.87 -57.44 -20.28
N ASP A 222 -28.18 -57.64 -20.47
CA ASP A 222 -29.16 -56.57 -20.66
C ASP A 222 -28.93 -55.45 -19.65
N ARG A 223 -28.63 -54.27 -20.19
CA ARG A 223 -28.38 -53.05 -19.42
C ARG A 223 -29.61 -52.81 -18.53
N PRO A 224 -29.51 -52.90 -17.20
CA PRO A 224 -30.65 -52.58 -16.36
C PRO A 224 -31.03 -51.13 -16.64
N GLN A 225 -32.31 -50.92 -16.96
CA GLN A 225 -32.82 -49.59 -17.26
C GLN A 225 -32.47 -48.65 -16.09
N PRO A 226 -32.11 -47.39 -16.38
CA PRO A 226 -31.79 -46.43 -15.33
C PRO A 226 -32.99 -46.32 -14.40
N VAL A 227 -32.80 -46.72 -13.14
CA VAL A 227 -33.78 -46.50 -12.08
C VAL A 227 -33.88 -44.99 -11.92
N THR A 228 -34.96 -44.41 -12.42
CA THR A 228 -35.29 -43.02 -12.24
C THR A 228 -35.54 -42.79 -10.75
N CYS A 229 -34.54 -42.29 -10.02
CA CYS A 229 -34.75 -41.78 -8.68
C CYS A 229 -35.56 -40.49 -8.79
N SER A 230 -36.89 -40.61 -8.78
CA SER A 230 -37.78 -39.50 -8.53
C SER A 230 -37.50 -38.98 -7.12
N LEU A 231 -36.90 -37.78 -7.03
CA LEU A 231 -36.81 -37.05 -5.78
C LEU A 231 -38.23 -36.90 -5.21
N PRO A 232 -38.45 -37.20 -3.92
CA PRO A 232 -39.73 -36.95 -3.30
C PRO A 232 -40.06 -35.45 -3.41
N PRO A 233 -41.33 -35.09 -3.66
CA PRO A 233 -41.74 -33.69 -3.71
C PRO A 233 -41.36 -33.00 -2.39
N PRO A 234 -40.93 -31.74 -2.43
CA PRO A 234 -40.60 -31.01 -1.22
C PRO A 234 -41.82 -30.98 -0.29
N PRO A 235 -41.66 -31.28 1.01
CA PRO A 235 -42.75 -31.21 1.95
C PRO A 235 -43.28 -29.78 2.01
N ASN A 236 -44.60 -29.61 1.86
CA ASN A 236 -45.28 -28.34 2.08
C ASN A 236 -44.93 -27.85 3.49
N SER A 237 -44.10 -26.81 3.56
CA SER A 237 -43.54 -26.29 4.80
C SER A 237 -44.60 -25.48 5.56
N GLN A 238 -45.31 -26.14 6.47
CA GLN A 238 -46.08 -25.46 7.52
C GLN A 238 -45.75 -25.91 8.95
N TYR A 239 -44.77 -26.80 9.12
CA TYR A 239 -44.29 -27.17 10.46
C TYR A 239 -42.76 -27.16 10.53
N PRO A 240 -42.18 -26.66 11.64
CA PRO A 240 -40.74 -26.71 11.85
C PRO A 240 -40.30 -28.17 11.93
N VAL A 241 -39.39 -28.56 11.03
CA VAL A 241 -38.72 -29.86 11.06
C VAL A 241 -37.82 -29.89 12.29
N GLN A 242 -38.19 -30.70 13.29
CA GLN A 242 -37.28 -31.05 14.38
C GLN A 242 -36.17 -31.93 13.80
N ILE A 243 -34.97 -31.36 13.70
CA ILE A 243 -33.76 -32.09 13.37
C ILE A 243 -33.37 -32.88 14.64
N PRO A 244 -33.33 -34.22 14.61
CA PRO A 244 -32.90 -35.00 15.76
C PRO A 244 -31.44 -34.65 16.08
N GLU A 245 -31.13 -34.39 17.35
CA GLU A 245 -29.75 -34.28 17.79
C GLU A 245 -29.05 -35.64 17.61
N PRO A 246 -27.80 -35.67 17.13
CA PRO A 246 -27.03 -36.89 17.02
C PRO A 246 -26.76 -37.47 18.42
N ASP A 247 -27.29 -38.66 18.68
CA ASP A 247 -26.94 -39.46 19.85
C ASP A 247 -25.46 -39.85 19.77
N TYR A 248 -24.63 -39.23 20.60
CA TYR A 248 -23.24 -39.64 20.79
C TYR A 248 -23.16 -40.61 21.96
N ASP A 249 -23.24 -41.91 21.66
CA ASP A 249 -22.83 -42.96 22.58
C ASP A 249 -21.31 -42.92 22.74
N TRP A 250 -20.84 -42.34 23.85
CA TRP A 250 -19.43 -42.39 24.22
C TRP A 250 -19.10 -43.74 24.89
N PRO A 251 -18.26 -44.59 24.30
CA PRO A 251 -17.79 -45.79 24.98
C PRO A 251 -16.95 -45.39 26.20
N SER A 252 -17.37 -45.86 27.37
CA SER A 252 -16.67 -45.65 28.63
C SER A 252 -15.27 -46.28 28.56
N SER A 253 -14.24 -45.43 28.66
CA SER A 253 -12.84 -45.81 28.66
C SER A 253 -12.50 -46.72 29.85
N PRO A 254 -11.87 -47.90 29.64
CA PRO A 254 -11.43 -48.77 30.71
C PRO A 254 -9.94 -48.51 31.00
N PHE A 255 -9.60 -47.39 31.62
CA PHE A 255 -8.25 -47.19 32.18
C PHE A 255 -8.33 -46.75 33.64
N ARG A 256 -8.50 -47.78 34.49
CA ARG A 256 -8.11 -47.78 35.91
C ARG A 256 -6.88 -48.68 36.02
N LYS A 257 -5.73 -48.11 36.36
CA LYS A 257 -4.77 -48.59 37.36
C LYS A 257 -3.64 -47.58 37.50
#